data_AF-A0A7V9WN32-F1
#
_entry.id   AF-A0A7V9WN32-F1
#
_cell.length_a   1.000
_cell.length_b   1.000
_cell.length_c   1.000
_cell.angle_alpha   90.00
_cell.angle_beta   90.00
_cell.angle_gamma   90.00
#
_symmetry.space_group_name_H-M   'P 1'
#
loop_
_entity.id
_entity.type
_entity.pdbx_description
1 polymer ?
#
loop_
_entity_poly.entity_id
_entity_poly.type
_entity_poly.pdbx_seq_one_letter_code
_entity_poly.pdbx_strand_id
1 'polypeptide(L)'
;MRLARGQAGQATVEWVGLVLLASVALSAVVAVAPAIDGRSFGGFLVHRIFCAVGRECGDPELARAYGDADSALLRKYAPNLVYEPGEQQVPVDFRQCRAVRCATAPDERDLDTHRTDTGLPATGFTRIVHRAGRTYLQYWLYYPDSNSTIGDADKLWNAAPFGDWPGWHADDWEGYQVRIDPDGAAKVRSSSHGHYQWCKGADCRNVWGRHTGWTRVSRGSHAGHQPLERQELRERTTTGEALRLVPLESIDPGSYR
;
A
#
# COMPACT_ATOMS: atom_id res chain seq x y z
N MET A 1 -5.52 -63.24 21.42
CA MET A 1 -6.76 -62.44 21.46
C MET A 1 -6.39 -61.06 22.02
N ARG A 2 -6.49 -60.03 21.16
CA ARG A 2 -6.31 -58.56 21.34
C ARG A 2 -5.35 -58.03 22.42
N LEU A 3 -4.24 -57.47 21.93
CA LEU A 3 -3.33 -56.54 22.60
C LEU A 3 -4.08 -55.34 23.19
N ALA A 4 -3.69 -54.96 24.41
CA ALA A 4 -4.12 -53.73 25.07
C ALA A 4 -3.74 -52.51 24.23
N ARG A 5 -4.70 -51.59 24.05
CA ARG A 5 -4.49 -50.25 23.49
C ARG A 5 -3.57 -49.46 24.41
N GLY A 6 -2.37 -49.09 23.94
CA GLY A 6 -1.57 -48.06 24.59
C GLY A 6 -2.19 -46.69 24.32
N GLN A 7 -2.73 -46.04 25.35
CA GLN A 7 -2.99 -44.60 25.32
C GLN A 7 -1.66 -43.87 25.50
N ALA A 8 -1.00 -43.47 24.41
CA ALA A 8 0.07 -42.49 24.44
C ALA A 8 -0.52 -41.14 24.04
N GLY A 9 -0.95 -40.36 25.01
CA GLY A 9 -1.61 -39.08 24.78
C GLY A 9 -2.08 -38.42 26.05
N GLN A 10 -1.22 -38.29 27.05
CA GLN A 10 -1.46 -37.35 28.15
C GLN A 10 -0.41 -36.25 28.04
N ALA A 11 -0.86 -35.03 27.73
CA ALA A 11 -0.05 -33.84 27.88
C ALA A 11 0.43 -33.82 29.35
N THR A 12 1.73 -33.98 29.57
CA THR A 12 2.28 -33.95 30.92
C THR A 12 2.05 -32.55 31.52
N VAL A 13 2.03 -32.45 32.85
CA VAL A 13 1.92 -31.15 33.54
C VAL A 13 2.99 -30.16 33.06
N GLU A 14 4.14 -30.67 32.61
CA GLU A 14 5.23 -29.89 32.03
C GLU A 14 4.82 -29.24 30.70
N TRP A 15 4.10 -29.94 29.84
CA TRP A 15 3.56 -29.38 28.59
C TRP A 15 2.52 -28.30 28.85
N VAL A 16 1.63 -28.53 29.82
CA VAL A 16 0.64 -27.53 30.23
C VAL A 16 1.35 -26.28 30.76
N GLY A 17 2.36 -26.46 31.62
CA GLY A 17 3.17 -25.38 32.16
C GLY A 17 3.90 -24.58 31.08
N LEU A 18 4.50 -25.26 30.10
CA LEU A 18 5.22 -24.62 29.00
C LEU A 18 4.29 -23.82 28.09
N VAL A 19 3.11 -24.35 27.76
CA VAL A 19 2.09 -23.63 26.97
C VAL A 19 1.58 -22.40 27.74
N LEU A 20 1.36 -22.53 29.05
CA LEU A 20 0.95 -21.40 29.89
C LEU A 20 2.03 -20.31 29.94
N LEU A 21 3.29 -20.70 30.12
CA LEU A 21 4.41 -19.77 30.19
C LEU A 21 4.62 -19.06 28.84
N ALA A 22 4.51 -19.77 27.73
CA ALA A 22 4.53 -19.18 26.38
C ALA A 22 3.34 -18.22 26.18
N SER A 23 2.14 -18.59 26.62
CA SER A 23 0.94 -17.75 26.50
C SER A 23 1.05 -16.45 27.32
N VAL A 24 1.57 -16.53 28.54
CA VAL A 24 1.82 -15.36 29.40
C VAL A 24 2.92 -14.48 28.79
N ALA A 25 4.01 -15.07 28.29
CA ALA A 25 5.08 -14.31 27.63
C ALA A 25 4.56 -13.58 26.38
N LEU A 26 3.79 -14.25 25.53
CA LEU A 26 3.17 -13.65 24.35
C LEU A 26 2.18 -12.54 24.74
N SER A 27 1.36 -12.76 25.77
CA SER A 27 0.41 -11.76 26.25
C SER A 27 1.11 -10.52 26.84
N ALA A 28 2.21 -10.73 27.57
CA ALA A 28 3.04 -9.65 28.07
C ALA A 28 3.64 -8.85 26.91
N VAL A 29 4.19 -9.51 25.88
CA VAL A 29 4.69 -8.83 24.68
C VAL A 29 3.60 -8.00 24.01
N VAL A 30 2.38 -8.53 23.85
CA VAL A 30 1.25 -7.77 23.28
C VAL A 30 0.88 -6.56 24.14
N ALA A 31 0.96 -6.67 25.47
CA ALA A 31 0.61 -5.58 26.39
C ALA A 31 1.61 -4.42 26.40
N VAL A 32 2.91 -4.68 26.19
CA VAL A 32 3.95 -3.64 26.13
C VAL A 32 4.36 -3.23 24.73
N ALA A 33 4.01 -4.01 23.70
CA ALA A 33 4.32 -3.64 22.33
C ALA A 33 3.50 -2.41 21.92
N PRO A 34 4.10 -1.42 21.23
CA PRO A 34 3.34 -0.35 20.63
C PRO A 34 2.32 -0.97 19.67
N ALA A 35 1.05 -0.55 19.74
CA ALA A 35 0.01 -1.10 18.88
C ALA A 35 0.45 -1.03 17.41
N ILE A 36 0.54 -2.18 16.76
CA ILE A 36 0.85 -2.33 15.34
C ILE A 36 -0.48 -2.39 14.59
N ASP A 37 -0.62 -1.72 13.45
CA ASP A 37 -1.83 -1.86 12.63
C ASP A 37 -1.89 -3.30 12.08
N GLY A 38 -2.77 -4.11 12.67
CA GLY A 38 -2.90 -5.53 12.36
C GLY A 38 -3.29 -5.82 10.91
N ARG A 39 -3.79 -4.82 10.16
CA ARG A 39 -4.13 -4.96 8.73
C ARG A 39 -2.88 -5.18 7.87
N SER A 40 -1.86 -4.34 8.09
CA SER A 40 -0.54 -4.51 7.46
C SER A 40 0.21 -5.75 7.95
N PHE A 41 -0.01 -6.17 9.21
CA PHE A 41 0.73 -7.28 9.80
C PHE A 41 0.12 -8.66 9.53
N GLY A 42 -1.21 -8.77 9.42
CA GLY A 42 -1.93 -10.03 9.21
C GLY A 42 -1.67 -10.63 7.84
N GLY A 43 -1.74 -9.80 6.78
CA GLY A 43 -1.36 -10.21 5.42
C GLY A 43 0.12 -10.57 5.31
N PHE A 44 0.99 -9.73 5.89
CA PHE A 44 2.44 -9.93 5.92
C PHE A 44 2.84 -11.25 6.60
N LEU A 45 2.25 -11.58 7.75
CA LEU A 45 2.61 -12.79 8.50
C LEU A 45 2.17 -14.07 7.79
N VAL A 46 0.93 -14.09 7.26
CA VAL A 46 0.42 -15.25 6.51
C VAL A 46 1.24 -15.44 5.23
N HIS A 47 1.46 -14.38 4.45
CA HIS A 47 2.30 -14.44 3.25
C HIS A 47 3.71 -14.94 3.61
N ARG A 48 4.38 -14.37 4.61
CA ARG A 48 5.72 -14.81 5.04
C ARG A 48 5.77 -16.27 5.50
N ILE A 49 4.76 -16.75 6.21
CA ILE A 49 4.65 -18.17 6.60
C ILE A 49 4.52 -19.05 5.35
N PHE A 50 3.62 -18.70 4.42
CA PHE A 50 3.47 -19.43 3.16
C PHE A 50 4.75 -19.42 2.31
N CYS A 51 5.47 -18.30 2.30
CA CYS A 51 6.71 -18.12 1.55
C CYS A 51 7.94 -18.77 2.18
N ALA A 52 7.96 -18.90 3.51
CA ALA A 52 8.99 -19.65 4.20
C ALA A 52 8.81 -21.16 3.99
N VAL A 53 7.56 -21.61 3.79
CA VAL A 53 7.21 -23.03 3.61
C VAL A 53 7.19 -23.43 2.13
N GLY A 54 6.86 -22.52 1.21
CA GLY A 54 6.87 -22.73 -0.24
C GLY A 54 7.88 -21.82 -0.94
N ARG A 55 8.75 -22.38 -1.77
CA ARG A 55 9.90 -21.68 -2.40
C ARG A 55 9.56 -20.60 -3.44
N GLU A 56 8.30 -20.26 -3.66
CA GLU A 56 7.85 -19.39 -4.76
C GLU A 56 7.04 -18.19 -4.27
N CYS A 57 7.72 -17.23 -3.67
CA CYS A 57 7.11 -15.96 -3.24
C CYS A 57 7.79 -14.72 -3.79
N GLY A 58 8.62 -14.90 -4.81
CA GLY A 58 9.10 -13.78 -5.60
C GLY A 58 7.96 -13.22 -6.45
N ASP A 59 8.09 -11.97 -6.85
CA ASP A 59 7.35 -11.44 -7.98
C ASP A 59 8.20 -11.69 -9.24
N PRO A 60 7.89 -12.72 -10.05
CA PRO A 60 8.75 -13.13 -11.17
C PRO A 60 8.78 -12.08 -12.29
N GLU A 61 7.78 -11.19 -12.37
CA GLU A 61 7.77 -10.10 -13.33
C GLU A 61 8.76 -9.01 -12.88
N LEU A 62 8.71 -8.59 -11.61
CA LEU A 62 9.69 -7.66 -11.04
C LEU A 62 11.11 -8.23 -11.08
N ALA A 63 11.30 -9.50 -10.70
CA ALA A 63 12.62 -10.14 -10.69
C ALA A 63 13.21 -10.23 -12.10
N ARG A 64 12.38 -10.45 -13.13
CA ARG A 64 12.83 -10.43 -14.53
C ARG A 64 13.25 -9.02 -14.99
N ALA A 65 12.54 -7.98 -14.53
CA ALA A 65 12.82 -6.61 -14.92
C ALA A 65 14.01 -5.99 -14.18
N TYR A 66 14.16 -6.28 -12.88
CA TYR A 66 15.10 -5.58 -12.00
C TYR A 66 16.11 -6.50 -11.30
N GLY A 67 15.93 -7.83 -11.34
CA GLY A 67 16.68 -8.78 -10.52
C GLY A 67 16.09 -8.99 -9.12
N ASP A 68 16.49 -10.08 -8.47
CA ASP A 68 15.88 -10.53 -7.21
C ASP A 68 16.07 -9.53 -6.05
N ALA A 69 17.25 -8.91 -5.95
CA ALA A 69 17.56 -7.98 -4.87
C ALA A 69 16.68 -6.72 -4.93
N ASP A 70 16.52 -6.15 -6.12
CA ASP A 70 15.73 -4.94 -6.33
C ASP A 70 14.22 -5.23 -6.30
N SER A 71 13.80 -6.39 -6.81
CA SER A 71 12.44 -6.89 -6.62
C SER A 71 12.07 -7.00 -5.13
N ALA A 72 12.98 -7.53 -4.30
CA ALA A 72 12.79 -7.60 -2.86
C ALA A 72 12.72 -6.21 -2.20
N LEU A 73 13.50 -5.23 -2.67
CA LEU A 73 13.39 -3.84 -2.21
C LEU A 73 12.04 -3.22 -2.59
N LEU A 74 11.59 -3.40 -3.83
CA LEU A 74 10.30 -2.90 -4.29
C LEU A 74 9.13 -3.47 -3.47
N ARG A 75 9.19 -4.76 -3.12
CA ARG A 75 8.18 -5.37 -2.26
C ARG A 75 8.28 -4.91 -0.80
N LYS A 76 9.50 -4.77 -0.27
CA LYS A 76 9.73 -4.31 1.11
C LYS A 76 9.23 -2.88 1.36
N TYR A 77 9.34 -2.01 0.35
CA TYR A 77 9.01 -0.59 0.47
C TYR A 77 7.74 -0.19 -0.32
N ALA A 78 6.95 -1.18 -0.74
CA ALA A 78 5.64 -0.92 -1.35
C ALA A 78 4.76 -0.12 -0.38
N PRO A 79 4.13 0.97 -0.83
CA PRO A 79 3.32 1.78 0.06
C PRO A 79 2.05 1.05 0.44
N ASN A 80 1.68 1.13 1.72
CA ASN A 80 0.29 0.97 2.11
C ASN A 80 -0.46 2.27 1.77
N LEU A 81 -1.61 2.14 1.13
CA LEU A 81 -2.47 3.25 0.77
C LEU A 81 -3.57 3.39 1.82
N VAL A 82 -3.84 4.61 2.26
CA VAL A 82 -5.02 4.92 3.07
C VAL A 82 -5.84 5.98 2.35
N TYR A 83 -7.13 5.72 2.17
CA TYR A 83 -8.00 6.55 1.36
C TYR A 83 -8.79 7.51 2.23
N GLU A 84 -8.73 8.81 1.91
CA GLU A 84 -9.57 9.79 2.58
C GLU A 84 -11.05 9.41 2.47
N PRO A 85 -11.87 9.58 3.53
CA PRO A 85 -13.26 9.14 3.51
C PRO A 85 -14.04 9.73 2.33
N GLY A 86 -14.78 8.89 1.62
CA GLY A 86 -15.49 9.23 0.39
C GLY A 86 -14.68 8.98 -0.89
N GLU A 87 -13.39 8.68 -0.81
CA GLU A 87 -12.60 8.22 -1.96
C GLU A 87 -12.90 6.74 -2.22
N GLN A 88 -13.52 6.45 -3.36
CA GLN A 88 -13.90 5.09 -3.74
C GLN A 88 -12.93 4.45 -4.73
N GLN A 89 -12.18 5.25 -5.48
CA GLN A 89 -11.23 4.76 -6.46
C GLN A 89 -10.01 4.13 -5.78
N VAL A 90 -9.55 3.02 -6.35
CA VAL A 90 -8.26 2.39 -6.04
C VAL A 90 -7.40 2.47 -7.29
N PRO A 91 -6.06 2.48 -7.17
CA PRO A 91 -5.22 2.62 -8.35
C PRO A 91 -5.28 1.35 -9.20
N VAL A 92 -5.39 1.49 -10.52
CA VAL A 92 -5.61 0.37 -11.44
C VAL A 92 -4.58 0.35 -12.57
N ASP A 93 -4.51 -0.77 -13.28
CA ASP A 93 -3.76 -0.85 -14.52
C ASP A 93 -4.48 -0.06 -15.62
N PHE A 94 -3.93 1.08 -16.03
CA PHE A 94 -4.51 1.97 -17.05
C PHE A 94 -4.75 1.27 -18.40
N ARG A 95 -4.03 0.16 -18.67
CA ARG A 95 -4.20 -0.65 -19.89
C ARG A 95 -5.47 -1.49 -19.84
N GLN A 96 -6.02 -1.70 -18.64
CA GLN A 96 -7.23 -2.49 -18.40
C GLN A 96 -8.43 -1.62 -18.05
N CYS A 97 -8.22 -0.48 -17.39
CA CYS A 97 -9.27 0.40 -16.92
C CYS A 97 -8.86 1.86 -17.05
N ARG A 98 -9.70 2.66 -17.73
CA ARG A 98 -9.60 4.13 -17.82
C ARG A 98 -10.91 4.84 -17.50
N ALA A 99 -11.78 4.19 -16.73
CA ALA A 99 -13.07 4.76 -16.35
C ALA A 99 -13.32 4.52 -14.86
N VAL A 100 -13.85 5.53 -14.16
CA VAL A 100 -14.13 5.47 -12.71
C VAL A 100 -14.81 4.16 -12.31
N ARG A 101 -15.85 3.76 -13.06
CA ARG A 101 -16.64 2.53 -12.78
C ARG A 101 -15.84 1.24 -12.61
N CYS A 102 -14.66 1.11 -13.23
CA CYS A 102 -13.83 -0.08 -13.10
C CYS A 102 -12.70 0.08 -12.07
N ALA A 103 -12.48 1.30 -11.56
CA ALA A 103 -11.54 1.63 -10.50
C ALA A 103 -12.20 1.76 -9.12
N THR A 104 -13.54 1.75 -9.06
CA THR A 104 -14.32 1.82 -7.81
C THR A 104 -14.20 0.55 -6.97
N ALA A 105 -14.18 0.72 -5.66
CA ALA A 105 -14.38 -0.32 -4.65
C ALA A 105 -15.19 0.26 -3.47
N PRO A 106 -15.72 -0.58 -2.54
CA PRO A 106 -16.53 -0.11 -1.42
C PRO A 106 -15.74 0.87 -0.54
N ASP A 107 -16.40 1.94 -0.05
CA ASP A 107 -15.81 2.91 0.89
C ASP A 107 -16.15 2.52 2.33
N GLU A 108 -15.52 1.44 2.80
CA GLU A 108 -15.69 0.92 4.15
C GLU A 108 -14.42 1.16 4.98
N ARG A 109 -14.56 1.90 6.10
CA ARG A 109 -13.44 2.44 6.89
C ARG A 109 -12.47 1.41 7.48
N ASP A 110 -12.86 0.15 7.57
CA ASP A 110 -12.01 -0.92 8.13
C ASP A 110 -11.63 -1.97 7.09
N LEU A 111 -12.03 -1.76 5.82
CA LEU A 111 -11.78 -2.70 4.74
C LEU A 111 -10.37 -2.51 4.17
N ASP A 112 -9.62 -3.60 4.11
CA ASP A 112 -8.39 -3.68 3.32
C ASP A 112 -8.74 -4.14 1.90
N THR A 113 -8.74 -3.19 0.98
CA THR A 113 -9.27 -3.32 -0.37
C THR A 113 -8.13 -3.53 -1.35
N HIS A 114 -8.11 -4.67 -2.01
CA HIS A 114 -7.09 -5.03 -3.00
C HIS A 114 -7.64 -5.24 -4.39
N ARG A 115 -8.96 -5.15 -4.53
CA ARG A 115 -9.67 -5.33 -5.78
C ARG A 115 -10.80 -4.33 -5.90
N THR A 116 -11.07 -3.96 -7.14
CA THR A 116 -12.23 -3.16 -7.53
C THR A 116 -13.49 -4.01 -7.49
N ASP A 117 -14.67 -3.39 -7.56
CA ASP A 117 -15.95 -4.09 -7.69
C ASP A 117 -16.02 -4.96 -8.95
N THR A 118 -15.22 -4.62 -9.97
CA THR A 118 -15.07 -5.39 -11.20
C THR A 118 -14.00 -6.47 -11.12
N GLY A 119 -13.35 -6.63 -9.97
CA GLY A 119 -12.35 -7.66 -9.68
C GLY A 119 -10.93 -7.33 -10.13
N LEU A 120 -10.67 -6.14 -10.69
CA LEU A 120 -9.32 -5.71 -11.07
C LEU A 120 -8.46 -5.50 -9.81
N PRO A 121 -7.19 -5.93 -9.81
CA PRO A 121 -6.31 -5.73 -8.68
C PRO A 121 -5.90 -4.25 -8.54
N ALA A 122 -5.79 -3.78 -7.31
CA ALA A 122 -5.10 -2.53 -7.02
C ALA A 122 -3.65 -2.64 -7.52
N THR A 123 -3.21 -1.65 -8.31
CA THR A 123 -1.97 -1.75 -9.10
C THR A 123 -1.09 -0.52 -8.91
N GLY A 124 0.22 -0.76 -8.71
CA GLY A 124 1.26 0.26 -8.70
C GLY A 124 2.32 -0.04 -9.75
N PHE A 125 2.64 0.94 -10.58
CA PHE A 125 3.71 0.85 -11.56
C PHE A 125 5.04 1.25 -10.93
N THR A 126 6.06 0.44 -11.12
CA THR A 126 7.33 0.58 -10.40
C THR A 126 8.43 1.04 -11.33
N ARG A 127 9.41 1.75 -10.77
CA ARG A 127 10.70 2.00 -11.40
C ARG A 127 11.78 2.07 -10.34
N ILE A 128 12.96 1.55 -10.65
CA ILE A 128 14.13 1.69 -9.79
C ILE A 128 15.23 2.51 -10.48
N VAL A 129 15.90 3.36 -9.71
CA VAL A 129 17.05 4.14 -10.17
C VAL A 129 18.15 4.08 -9.13
N HIS A 130 19.34 3.63 -9.52
CA HIS A 130 20.54 3.74 -8.70
C HIS A 130 21.35 4.96 -9.14
N ARG A 131 21.65 5.88 -8.22
CA ARG A 131 22.41 7.09 -8.55
C ARG A 131 23.21 7.57 -7.34
N ALA A 132 24.51 7.80 -7.55
CA ALA A 132 25.42 8.34 -6.54
C ALA A 132 25.34 7.58 -5.19
N GLY A 133 25.37 6.25 -5.25
CA GLY A 133 25.30 5.37 -4.07
C GLY A 133 23.94 5.27 -3.39
N ARG A 134 22.90 5.91 -3.95
CA ARG A 134 21.52 5.83 -3.45
C ARG A 134 20.65 5.01 -4.37
N THR A 135 19.64 4.37 -3.80
CA THR A 135 18.59 3.69 -4.54
C THR A 135 17.29 4.47 -4.41
N TYR A 136 16.65 4.74 -5.54
CA TYR A 136 15.35 5.40 -5.61
C TYR A 136 14.32 4.40 -6.13
N LEU A 137 13.27 4.19 -5.36
CA LEU A 137 12.12 3.38 -5.76
C LEU A 137 10.97 4.33 -6.07
N GLN A 138 10.37 4.19 -7.24
CA GLN A 138 9.24 4.99 -7.67
C GLN A 138 8.04 4.08 -7.82
N TYR A 139 6.92 4.46 -7.23
CA TYR A 139 5.63 3.81 -7.41
C TYR A 139 4.69 4.85 -8.01
N TRP A 140 4.07 4.51 -9.13
CA TRP A 140 3.11 5.35 -9.84
C TRP A 140 1.75 4.68 -9.79
N LEU A 141 0.75 5.43 -9.36
CA LEU A 141 -0.61 5.02 -9.09
C LEU A 141 -1.49 5.73 -10.12
N TYR A 142 -2.24 4.97 -10.90
CA TYR A 142 -3.12 5.52 -11.91
C TYR A 142 -4.57 5.47 -11.45
N TYR A 143 -5.25 6.61 -11.55
CA TYR A 143 -6.68 6.78 -11.35
C TYR A 143 -7.32 7.31 -12.64
N PRO A 144 -8.48 6.79 -13.06
CA PRO A 144 -9.15 7.21 -14.29
C PRO A 144 -9.41 8.71 -14.44
N ASP A 145 -9.61 9.41 -13.33
CA ASP A 145 -9.76 10.86 -13.30
C ASP A 145 -9.20 11.45 -12.00
N SER A 146 -9.16 12.78 -11.96
CA SER A 146 -8.97 13.59 -10.78
C SER A 146 -10.11 14.59 -10.75
N ASN A 147 -10.68 14.83 -9.58
CA ASN A 147 -11.64 15.88 -9.33
C ASN A 147 -11.25 16.56 -8.02
N SER A 148 -10.37 17.56 -8.09
CA SER A 148 -9.88 18.24 -6.89
C SER A 148 -11.03 18.92 -6.15
N THR A 149 -11.46 18.34 -5.03
CA THR A 149 -12.57 18.88 -4.23
C THR A 149 -12.04 19.77 -3.11
N ILE A 150 -12.00 21.09 -3.31
CA ILE A 150 -11.85 22.01 -2.17
C ILE A 150 -13.22 22.11 -1.49
N GLY A 151 -13.43 21.35 -0.41
CA GLY A 151 -14.63 21.43 0.42
C GLY A 151 -15.95 21.19 -0.33
N ASP A 152 -16.00 20.17 -1.20
CA ASP A 152 -17.16 19.84 -2.06
C ASP A 152 -17.56 20.95 -3.06
N ALA A 153 -16.64 21.87 -3.36
CA ALA A 153 -16.87 22.94 -4.33
C ALA A 153 -17.18 22.42 -5.74
N ASP A 154 -16.77 21.20 -6.06
CA ASP A 154 -17.12 20.51 -7.32
C ASP A 154 -18.63 20.32 -7.47
N LYS A 155 -19.35 19.92 -6.40
CA LYS A 155 -20.82 19.75 -6.43
C LYS A 155 -21.53 21.08 -6.63
N LEU A 156 -21.06 22.13 -5.98
CA LEU A 156 -21.59 23.48 -6.10
C LEU A 156 -21.36 24.06 -7.50
N TRP A 157 -20.19 23.81 -8.09
CA TRP A 157 -19.85 24.27 -9.43
C TRP A 157 -20.60 23.53 -10.52
N ASN A 158 -20.68 22.19 -10.42
CA ASN A 158 -21.40 21.36 -11.39
C ASN A 158 -22.92 21.61 -11.37
N ALA A 159 -23.47 22.17 -10.29
CA ALA A 159 -24.86 22.63 -10.21
C ALA A 159 -25.07 24.03 -10.85
N ALA A 160 -24.01 24.74 -11.19
CA ALA A 160 -24.03 26.09 -11.74
C ALA A 160 -23.69 26.09 -13.25
N PRO A 161 -24.12 27.09 -14.03
CA PRO A 161 -23.92 27.12 -15.48
C PRO A 161 -22.50 27.55 -15.90
N PHE A 162 -21.48 27.28 -15.07
CA PHE A 162 -20.10 27.76 -15.27
C PHE A 162 -19.24 26.84 -16.15
N GLY A 163 -19.80 25.76 -16.69
CA GLY A 163 -19.07 24.75 -17.45
C GLY A 163 -18.38 23.72 -16.53
N ASP A 164 -17.49 22.91 -17.10
CA ASP A 164 -16.81 21.84 -16.38
C ASP A 164 -15.96 22.37 -15.22
N TRP A 165 -15.90 21.62 -14.13
CA TRP A 165 -15.10 21.98 -12.95
C TRP A 165 -13.60 22.09 -13.31
N PRO A 166 -12.93 23.22 -13.06
CA PRO A 166 -11.54 23.42 -13.46
C PRO A 166 -10.53 22.52 -12.71
N GLY A 167 -10.95 21.89 -11.62
CA GLY A 167 -10.13 20.89 -10.91
C GLY A 167 -10.31 19.46 -11.42
N TRP A 168 -11.09 19.26 -12.50
CA TRP A 168 -11.28 17.96 -13.13
C TRP A 168 -10.30 17.71 -14.27
N HIS A 169 -9.74 16.51 -14.34
CA HIS A 169 -9.07 16.01 -15.53
C HIS A 169 -9.12 14.48 -15.60
N ALA A 170 -9.07 13.93 -16.81
CA ALA A 170 -8.86 12.49 -17.02
C ALA A 170 -7.40 12.09 -16.76
N ASP A 171 -7.17 10.79 -16.58
CA ASP A 171 -5.86 10.15 -16.48
C ASP A 171 -4.97 10.76 -15.38
N ASP A 172 -5.34 10.51 -14.12
CA ASP A 172 -4.62 11.02 -12.96
C ASP A 172 -3.49 10.06 -12.54
N TRP A 173 -2.29 10.61 -12.36
CA TRP A 173 -1.08 9.86 -12.05
C TRP A 173 -0.43 10.41 -10.79
N GLU A 174 -0.41 9.58 -9.75
CA GLU A 174 0.18 9.91 -8.47
C GLU A 174 1.42 9.08 -8.18
N GLY A 175 2.44 9.68 -7.60
CA GLY A 175 3.74 9.10 -7.35
C GLY A 175 4.05 8.99 -5.86
N TYR A 176 4.38 7.80 -5.39
CA TYR A 176 5.04 7.57 -4.10
C TYR A 176 6.52 7.27 -4.34
N GLN A 177 7.40 8.02 -3.69
CA GLN A 177 8.83 7.95 -3.92
C GLN A 177 9.57 7.53 -2.66
N VAL A 178 10.48 6.58 -2.78
CA VAL A 178 11.36 6.13 -1.72
C VAL A 178 12.80 6.40 -2.14
N ARG A 179 13.60 6.89 -1.20
CA ARG A 179 15.05 7.03 -1.33
C ARG A 179 15.71 6.24 -0.22
N ILE A 180 16.58 5.33 -0.58
CA ILE A 180 17.42 4.55 0.32
C ILE A 180 18.83 5.16 0.25
N ASP A 181 19.27 5.71 1.36
CA ASP A 181 20.62 6.25 1.53
C ASP A 181 21.65 5.10 1.71
N PRO A 182 22.97 5.33 1.53
CA PRO A 182 23.98 4.26 1.56
C PRO A 182 24.07 3.50 2.89
N ASP A 183 23.61 4.10 3.98
CA ASP A 183 23.51 3.50 5.31
C ASP A 183 22.25 2.63 5.49
N GLY A 184 21.42 2.50 4.46
CA GLY A 184 20.15 1.78 4.47
C GLY A 184 18.97 2.58 5.01
N ALA A 185 19.16 3.84 5.41
CA ALA A 185 18.06 4.69 5.86
C ALA A 185 17.11 5.02 4.70
N ALA A 186 15.82 4.79 4.90
CA ALA A 186 14.79 5.06 3.91
C ALA A 186 14.04 6.37 4.21
N LYS A 187 13.90 7.20 3.18
CA LYS A 187 13.10 8.43 3.20
C LYS A 187 12.04 8.40 2.11
N VAL A 188 10.94 9.12 2.32
CA VAL A 188 9.79 9.13 1.41
C VAL A 188 9.21 10.50 1.19
N ARG A 189 8.43 10.59 0.11
CA ARG A 189 7.52 11.69 -0.24
C ARG A 189 6.53 11.21 -1.30
N SER A 190 5.38 11.84 -1.37
CA SER A 190 4.35 11.56 -2.37
C SER A 190 4.10 12.78 -3.25
N SER A 191 3.61 12.63 -4.47
CA SER A 191 3.20 13.79 -5.28
C SER A 191 1.96 14.43 -4.71
N SER A 192 1.82 15.73 -4.92
CA SER A 192 0.65 16.52 -4.58
C SER A 192 0.64 17.73 -5.51
N HIS A 193 -0.36 17.85 -6.39
CA HIS A 193 -0.60 19.05 -7.21
C HIS A 193 0.68 19.69 -7.80
N GLY A 194 1.47 18.91 -8.57
CA GLY A 194 2.67 19.39 -9.27
C GLY A 194 3.94 19.54 -8.41
N HIS A 195 3.92 19.08 -7.16
CA HIS A 195 5.11 19.04 -6.30
C HIS A 195 5.12 17.74 -5.48
N TYR A 196 6.05 17.61 -4.54
CA TYR A 196 6.08 16.49 -3.59
C TYR A 196 5.76 16.96 -2.17
N GLN A 197 5.09 16.12 -1.39
CA GLN A 197 4.78 16.32 0.01
C GLN A 197 5.26 15.15 0.85
N TRP A 198 5.86 15.45 2.01
CA TRP A 198 6.08 14.45 3.05
C TRP A 198 4.95 14.43 4.10
N CYS A 199 4.33 15.56 4.38
CA CYS A 199 3.19 15.67 5.29
C CYS A 199 2.21 16.70 4.73
N LYS A 200 1.03 16.84 5.35
CA LYS A 200 -0.01 17.77 4.87
C LYS A 200 0.39 19.25 4.97
N GLY A 201 1.31 19.58 5.89
CA GLY A 201 1.79 20.95 6.12
C GLY A 201 2.59 21.51 4.95
N ALA A 202 2.55 22.83 4.78
CA ALA A 202 3.30 23.53 3.73
C ALA A 202 4.83 23.50 3.95
N ASP A 203 5.25 23.37 5.21
CA ASP A 203 6.64 23.19 5.63
C ASP A 203 7.24 21.85 5.17
N CYS A 204 6.39 20.86 4.88
CA CYS A 204 6.79 19.57 4.33
C CYS A 204 6.93 19.55 2.80
N ARG A 205 6.70 20.69 2.12
CA ARG A 205 6.75 20.77 0.67
C ARG A 205 8.14 20.52 0.12
N ASN A 206 8.22 19.57 -0.82
CA ASN A 206 9.42 19.05 -1.46
C ASN A 206 10.46 18.45 -0.51
N VAL A 207 10.05 18.12 0.72
CA VAL A 207 10.92 17.52 1.72
C VAL A 207 10.94 15.99 1.54
N TRP A 208 12.12 15.40 1.75
CA TRP A 208 12.25 13.96 1.99
C TRP A 208 12.20 13.71 3.48
N GLY A 209 11.14 13.06 3.96
CA GLY A 209 11.03 12.72 5.37
C GLY A 209 11.17 11.24 5.65
N ARG A 210 11.01 10.84 6.91
CA ARG A 210 11.21 9.45 7.34
C ARG A 210 10.17 8.53 6.68
N HIS A 211 10.61 7.35 6.23
CA HIS A 211 9.72 6.29 5.74
C HIS A 211 8.75 5.84 6.85
N THR A 212 7.45 5.94 6.58
CA THR A 212 6.36 5.50 7.46
C THR A 212 5.72 4.19 7.03
N GLY A 213 5.93 3.77 5.77
CA GLY A 213 5.22 2.64 5.15
C GLY A 213 3.84 2.98 4.62
N TRP A 214 3.37 4.22 4.77
CA TRP A 214 2.03 4.66 4.39
C TRP A 214 2.06 5.89 3.48
N THR A 215 1.05 6.01 2.62
CA THR A 215 0.66 7.26 1.97
C THR A 215 -0.85 7.38 2.01
N ARG A 216 -1.32 8.57 2.32
CA ARG A 216 -2.72 8.95 2.16
C ARG A 216 -2.98 9.28 0.69
N VAL A 217 -4.17 8.96 0.23
CA VAL A 217 -4.74 9.34 -1.06
C VAL A 217 -5.87 10.32 -0.76
N SER A 218 -5.69 11.58 -1.12
CA SER A 218 -6.73 12.59 -0.89
C SER A 218 -7.92 12.39 -1.80
N ARG A 219 -9.12 12.66 -1.28
CA ARG A 219 -10.36 12.42 -2.00
C ARG A 219 -10.46 13.30 -3.24
N GLY A 220 -10.76 12.68 -4.36
CA GLY A 220 -10.97 13.33 -5.65
C GLY A 220 -9.66 13.74 -6.33
N SER A 221 -8.74 14.41 -5.62
CA SER A 221 -7.47 14.82 -6.24
C SER A 221 -6.39 13.75 -6.28
N HIS A 222 -6.55 12.67 -5.51
CA HIS A 222 -5.58 11.61 -5.26
C HIS A 222 -4.22 12.05 -4.69
N ALA A 223 -4.03 13.36 -4.47
CA ALA A 223 -2.81 13.95 -3.96
C ALA A 223 -2.32 13.25 -2.69
N GLY A 224 -1.05 12.88 -2.69
CA GLY A 224 -0.44 12.08 -1.65
C GLY A 224 0.27 12.89 -0.56
N HIS A 225 0.26 12.34 0.65
CA HIS A 225 1.14 12.71 1.76
C HIS A 225 1.21 11.58 2.78
N GLN A 226 2.20 11.57 3.66
CA GLN A 226 2.32 10.51 4.66
C GLN A 226 1.39 10.85 5.84
N PRO A 227 0.50 9.91 6.25
CA PRO A 227 -0.26 10.07 7.49
C PRO A 227 0.72 9.95 8.65
N LEU A 228 0.75 10.97 9.51
CA LEU A 228 1.67 11.02 10.65
C LEU A 228 0.96 10.62 11.96
N GLU A 229 -0.37 10.71 11.99
CA GLU A 229 -1.17 10.35 13.15
C GLU A 229 -1.88 9.00 12.95
N ARG A 230 -1.96 8.20 14.02
CA ARG A 230 -2.62 6.89 13.98
C ARG A 230 -4.10 6.95 13.65
N GLN A 231 -4.76 8.08 13.96
CA GLN A 231 -6.19 8.24 13.70
C GLN A 231 -6.45 8.33 12.19
N GLU A 232 -5.51 8.88 11.43
CA GLU A 232 -5.57 8.98 9.96
C GLU A 232 -5.50 7.61 9.28
N LEU A 233 -5.13 6.56 10.01
CA LEU A 233 -5.10 5.18 9.52
C LEU A 233 -6.41 4.42 9.74
N ARG A 234 -7.40 4.98 10.47
CA ARG A 234 -8.72 4.34 10.70
C ARG A 234 -9.68 4.61 9.55
N GLU A 235 -9.21 4.31 8.36
CA GLU A 235 -9.90 4.50 7.09
C GLU A 235 -9.62 3.28 6.20
N ARG A 236 -10.31 3.22 5.06
CA ARG A 236 -10.12 2.16 4.07
C ARG A 236 -8.66 2.13 3.62
N THR A 237 -8.11 0.94 3.44
CA THR A 237 -6.70 0.78 3.04
C THR A 237 -6.54 -0.08 1.80
N THR A 238 -5.34 -0.02 1.20
CA THR A 238 -4.77 -1.08 0.37
C THR A 238 -3.38 -1.35 0.90
N THR A 239 -3.17 -2.51 1.50
CA THR A 239 -1.82 -2.89 1.96
C THR A 239 -0.84 -3.11 0.82
N GLY A 240 0.42 -2.74 1.04
CA GLY A 240 1.48 -2.80 0.03
C GLY A 240 1.82 -4.23 -0.42
N GLU A 241 1.58 -5.20 0.45
CA GLU A 241 1.74 -6.63 0.18
C GLU A 241 0.79 -7.12 -0.92
N ALA A 242 -0.43 -6.61 -0.94
CA ALA A 242 -1.47 -7.01 -1.88
C ALA A 242 -1.57 -6.10 -3.11
N LEU A 243 -0.79 -5.01 -3.14
CA LEU A 243 -0.64 -4.17 -4.32
C LEU A 243 0.05 -4.98 -5.43
N ARG A 244 -0.58 -5.08 -6.61
CA ARG A 244 0.06 -5.64 -7.79
C ARG A 244 1.11 -4.66 -8.28
N LEU A 245 2.37 -5.09 -8.35
CA LEU A 245 3.45 -4.25 -8.84
C LEU A 245 3.78 -4.60 -10.29
N VAL A 246 3.83 -3.60 -11.15
CA VAL A 246 4.14 -3.77 -12.58
C VAL A 246 5.40 -2.96 -12.90
N PRO A 247 6.46 -3.55 -13.49
CA PRO A 247 7.62 -2.78 -13.95
C PRO A 247 7.22 -1.77 -15.03
N LEU A 248 7.66 -0.51 -14.94
CA LEU A 248 7.42 0.45 -16.02
C LEU A 248 8.22 0.06 -17.28
N GLU A 249 9.39 -0.55 -17.12
CA GLU A 249 10.26 -1.03 -18.20
C GLU A 249 9.63 -2.18 -19.00
N SER A 250 8.58 -2.84 -18.48
CA SER A 250 7.84 -3.87 -19.22
C SER A 250 6.70 -3.31 -20.09
N ILE A 251 6.47 -1.99 -20.04
CA ILE A 251 5.36 -1.32 -20.73
C ILE A 251 5.88 -0.64 -22.00
N ASP A 252 5.15 -0.79 -23.10
CA ASP A 252 5.40 -0.05 -24.33
C ASP A 252 5.18 1.46 -24.08
N PRO A 253 6.19 2.32 -24.28
CA PRO A 253 6.05 3.77 -24.13
C PRO A 253 4.96 4.38 -25.02
N GLY A 254 4.60 3.73 -26.13
CA GLY A 254 3.49 4.18 -26.99
C GLY A 254 2.11 4.07 -26.33
N SER A 255 1.98 3.25 -25.29
CA SER A 255 0.70 2.99 -24.62
C SER A 255 0.27 4.06 -23.61
N TYR A 256 1.16 4.99 -23.25
CA TYR A 256 0.86 6.08 -22.30
C TYR A 256 -0.06 7.18 -22.86
N ARG A 257 -0.47 7.07 -24.14
CA ARG A 257 -1.34 8.04 -24.81
C ARG A 257 -2.82 7.76 -24.57
#